data_AF-A0A958YM95-F1
#
_entry.id   AF-A0A958YM95-F1
#
_cell.length_a   1.000
_cell.length_b   1.000
_cell.length_c   1.000
_cell.angle_alpha   90.00
_cell.angle_beta   90.00
_cell.angle_gamma   90.00
#
_symmetry.space_group_name_H-M   'P 1'
#
loop_
_entity.id
_entity.type
_entity.pdbx_description
1 polymer ?
#
loop_
_entity_poly.entity_id
_entity_poly.type
_entity_poly.pdbx_seq_one_letter_code
_entity_poly.pdbx_strand_id
1 'polypeptide(L)'
;YYAAIDPRGLAPKGWHIPSEAELNQLIDVAGGVEYVNETLKSRYYWNDNQQGTNSLGFNGMPGGNIAFNGDFYYFGNQCNIWSSTQATDDIKPKGVYLNLDTSTTKHKLYISEFEYGRSVRLIKDENKQGYHHEKRYFCSDTTLASLCPSKN
;
A
#
# COMPACT_ATOMS: atom_id res chain seq x y z
N TYR A 1 -0.80 -18.16 -12.10
CA TYR A 1 0.10 -17.27 -11.34
C TYR A 1 -0.59 -15.95 -11.08
N TYR A 2 -0.34 -15.35 -9.92
CA TYR A 2 -0.98 -14.11 -9.46
C TYR A 2 0.05 -12.99 -9.40
N ALA A 3 -0.38 -11.77 -9.72
CA ALA A 3 0.50 -10.63 -9.93
C ALA A 3 1.45 -10.38 -8.73
N ALA A 4 0.95 -10.46 -7.49
CA ALA A 4 1.72 -10.16 -6.29
C ALA A 4 2.80 -11.19 -5.91
N ILE A 5 2.72 -12.41 -6.44
CA ILE A 5 3.62 -13.53 -6.12
C ILE A 5 4.13 -14.23 -7.39
N ASP A 6 4.05 -13.56 -8.55
CA ASP A 6 4.52 -14.13 -9.80
C ASP A 6 6.06 -14.20 -9.81
N PRO A 7 6.67 -15.37 -10.02
CA PRO A 7 8.13 -15.51 -9.99
C PRO A 7 8.83 -14.73 -11.13
N ARG A 8 8.11 -14.31 -12.17
CA ARG A 8 8.64 -13.44 -13.22
C ARG A 8 8.85 -12.00 -12.72
N GLY A 9 8.21 -11.64 -11.60
CA GLY A 9 8.30 -10.34 -10.97
C GLY A 9 7.54 -9.25 -11.71
N LEU A 10 6.76 -8.45 -10.98
CA LEU A 10 6.18 -7.20 -11.51
C LEU A 10 7.12 -6.00 -11.32
N ALA A 11 7.99 -6.07 -10.32
CA ALA A 11 8.80 -4.94 -9.90
C ALA A 11 10.05 -4.82 -10.80
N PRO A 12 10.37 -3.61 -11.31
CA PRO A 12 11.63 -3.37 -11.99
C PRO A 12 12.81 -3.50 -11.00
N LYS A 13 14.02 -3.65 -11.52
CA LYS A 13 15.23 -3.77 -10.71
C LYS A 13 15.36 -2.60 -9.70
N GLY A 14 15.64 -2.93 -8.44
CA GLY A 14 15.77 -1.96 -7.35
C GLY A 14 14.42 -1.57 -6.73
N TRP A 15 13.37 -2.34 -7.01
CA TRP A 15 12.05 -2.20 -6.44
C TRP A 15 11.49 -3.59 -6.09
N HIS A 16 10.61 -3.65 -5.10
CA HIS A 16 9.89 -4.86 -4.72
C HIS A 16 8.44 -4.54 -4.34
N ILE A 17 7.60 -5.58 -4.32
CA ILE A 17 6.23 -5.50 -3.77
C ILE A 17 6.34 -5.60 -2.25
N PRO A 18 5.69 -4.72 -1.48
CA PRO A 18 5.81 -4.69 -0.02
C PRO A 18 5.45 -6.04 0.59
N SER A 19 6.20 -6.46 1.58
CA SER A 19 5.84 -7.56 2.46
C SER A 19 4.82 -7.11 3.52
N GLU A 20 4.19 -8.08 4.21
CA GLU A 20 3.36 -7.80 5.38
C GLU A 20 4.11 -6.99 6.45
N ALA A 21 5.38 -7.30 6.68
CA ALA A 21 6.21 -6.60 7.66
C ALA A 21 6.41 -5.12 7.29
N GLU A 22 6.62 -4.82 6.01
CA GLU A 22 6.78 -3.45 5.52
C GLU A 22 5.46 -2.66 5.53
N LEU A 23 4.34 -3.32 5.27
CA LEU A 23 3.02 -2.71 5.44
C LEU A 23 2.71 -2.41 6.92
N ASN A 24 3.10 -3.29 7.85
CA ASN A 24 3.02 -2.99 9.28
C ASN A 24 3.88 -1.79 9.67
N GLN A 25 5.13 -1.71 9.18
CA GLN A 25 5.98 -0.55 9.41
C GLN A 25 5.36 0.74 8.85
N LEU A 26 4.72 0.68 7.68
CA LEU A 26 4.00 1.82 7.11
C LEU A 26 2.84 2.25 8.02
N ILE A 27 2.08 1.31 8.59
CA ILE A 27 1.02 1.60 9.56
C ILE A 27 1.60 2.29 10.80
N ASP A 28 2.71 1.80 11.34
CA ASP A 28 3.36 2.39 12.52
C ASP A 28 3.85 3.82 12.24
N VAL A 29 4.49 4.04 11.08
CA VAL A 29 4.94 5.37 10.63
C VAL A 29 3.75 6.31 10.42
N ALA A 30 2.58 5.78 10.03
CA ALA A 30 1.35 6.54 9.87
C ALA A 30 0.66 6.94 11.19
N GLY A 31 1.28 6.60 12.34
CA GLY A 31 0.75 6.86 13.69
C GLY A 31 0.05 5.65 14.30
N GLY A 32 0.10 4.48 13.66
CA GLY A 32 -0.62 3.28 14.08
C GLY A 32 -2.02 3.17 13.49
N VAL A 33 -2.69 2.07 13.82
CA VAL A 33 -3.98 1.66 13.22
C VAL A 33 -5.12 2.66 13.41
N GLU A 34 -5.04 3.51 14.44
CA GLU A 34 -6.04 4.54 14.74
C GLU A 34 -5.95 5.73 13.78
N TYR A 35 -4.75 6.03 13.26
CA TYR A 35 -4.50 7.21 12.42
C TYR A 35 -4.21 6.87 10.95
N VAL A 36 -3.87 5.62 10.64
CA VAL A 36 -3.41 5.23 9.30
C VAL A 36 -4.37 5.58 8.17
N ASN A 37 -5.69 5.48 8.40
CA ASN A 37 -6.70 5.88 7.42
C ASN A 37 -6.61 7.37 7.10
N GLU A 38 -6.59 8.22 8.12
CA GLU A 38 -6.48 9.68 7.94
C GLU A 38 -5.12 10.04 7.30
N THR A 39 -4.05 9.39 7.73
CA THR A 39 -2.69 9.71 7.33
C THR A 39 -2.37 9.30 5.88
N LEU A 40 -2.81 8.12 5.44
CA LEU A 40 -2.39 7.52 4.16
C LEU A 40 -3.37 7.75 3.01
N LYS A 41 -4.67 7.92 3.28
CA LYS A 41 -5.66 8.11 2.21
C LYS A 41 -5.38 9.38 1.41
N SER A 42 -5.68 9.33 0.11
CA SER A 42 -5.64 10.50 -0.75
C SER A 42 -6.59 11.59 -0.27
N ARG A 43 -6.27 12.85 -0.62
CA ARG A 43 -7.12 14.02 -0.35
C ARG A 43 -8.37 14.09 -1.23
N TYR A 44 -8.43 13.26 -2.26
CA TYR A 44 -9.44 13.27 -3.30
C TYR A 44 -9.97 11.86 -3.59
N TYR A 45 -11.08 11.80 -4.33
CA TYR A 45 -11.73 10.59 -4.88
C TYR A 45 -12.47 9.69 -3.88
N TRP A 46 -12.32 9.91 -2.58
CA TRP A 46 -13.12 9.23 -1.55
C TRP A 46 -14.52 9.83 -1.50
N ASN A 47 -15.53 8.97 -1.36
CA ASN A 47 -16.92 9.39 -1.17
C ASN A 47 -17.13 10.01 0.22
N ASP A 48 -18.25 10.72 0.39
CA ASP A 48 -18.83 11.13 1.68
C ASP A 48 -17.85 11.71 2.72
N ASN A 49 -16.95 12.61 2.30
CA ASN A 49 -15.97 13.25 3.18
C ASN A 49 -15.00 12.27 3.88
N GLN A 50 -14.74 11.11 3.27
CA GLN A 50 -13.89 10.06 3.84
C GLN A 50 -12.41 10.18 3.43
N GLN A 51 -12.03 11.28 2.76
CA GLN A 51 -10.66 11.56 2.36
C GLN A 51 -9.70 11.63 3.55
N GLY A 52 -8.45 11.31 3.30
CA GLY A 52 -7.36 11.53 4.25
C GLY A 52 -6.63 12.85 4.01
N THR A 53 -5.64 13.08 4.85
CA THR A 53 -4.71 14.20 4.77
C THR A 53 -3.57 13.94 3.79
N ASN A 54 -3.31 12.67 3.47
CA ASN A 54 -2.13 12.24 2.72
C ASN A 54 -0.82 12.86 3.26
N SER A 55 -0.66 12.95 4.58
CA SER A 55 0.44 13.70 5.18
C SER A 55 1.81 13.06 4.94
N LEU A 56 1.85 11.76 4.60
CA LEU A 56 3.07 11.04 4.22
C LEU A 56 3.31 10.96 2.70
N GLY A 57 2.43 11.53 1.88
CA GLY A 57 2.57 11.47 0.41
C GLY A 57 2.23 10.12 -0.23
N PHE A 58 1.64 9.18 0.53
CA PHE A 58 1.26 7.86 0.04
C PHE A 58 0.18 7.85 -1.04
N ASN A 59 -0.74 8.82 -1.04
CA ASN A 59 -1.84 8.92 -2.01
C ASN A 59 -2.71 7.65 -2.10
N GLY A 60 -3.19 7.11 -0.97
CA GLY A 60 -4.06 5.94 -0.97
C GLY A 60 -5.41 6.20 -1.64
N MET A 61 -5.54 5.88 -2.93
CA MET A 61 -6.76 6.10 -3.72
C MET A 61 -7.80 4.98 -3.52
N PRO A 62 -9.10 5.30 -3.50
CA PRO A 62 -10.17 4.34 -3.23
C PRO A 62 -10.57 3.55 -4.49
N GLY A 63 -9.63 2.77 -5.02
CA GLY A 63 -9.83 1.96 -6.22
C GLY A 63 -10.68 0.71 -6.04
N GLY A 64 -11.10 0.37 -4.81
CA GLY A 64 -11.92 -0.81 -4.54
C GLY A 64 -11.16 -2.13 -4.76
N ASN A 65 -11.86 -3.16 -5.20
CA ASN A 65 -11.29 -4.43 -5.63
C ASN A 65 -12.15 -5.11 -6.71
N ILE A 66 -11.56 -6.07 -7.42
CA ILE A 66 -12.22 -6.94 -8.38
C ILE A 66 -12.40 -8.31 -7.72
N ALA A 67 -13.61 -8.87 -7.75
CA ALA A 67 -13.88 -10.21 -7.27
C ALA A 67 -13.44 -11.28 -8.28
N PHE A 68 -13.39 -12.54 -7.84
CA PHE A 68 -12.97 -13.66 -8.69
C PHE A 68 -13.83 -13.84 -9.96
N ASN A 69 -15.07 -13.35 -9.95
CA ASN A 69 -15.99 -13.38 -11.09
C ASN A 69 -15.84 -12.15 -12.03
N GLY A 70 -14.93 -11.23 -11.74
CA GLY A 70 -14.69 -10.01 -12.51
C GLY A 70 -15.51 -8.80 -12.06
N ASP A 71 -16.42 -8.95 -11.10
CA ASP A 71 -17.23 -7.84 -10.60
C ASP A 71 -16.37 -6.86 -9.81
N PHE A 72 -16.70 -5.57 -9.91
CA PHE A 72 -15.98 -4.51 -9.26
C PHE A 72 -16.74 -3.99 -8.03
N TYR A 73 -16.05 -3.87 -6.90
CA TYR A 73 -16.63 -3.52 -5.61
C TYR A 73 -15.86 -2.41 -4.90
N TYR A 74 -16.57 -1.69 -4.03
CA TYR A 74 -16.02 -0.70 -3.08
C TYR A 74 -15.25 0.48 -3.71
N PHE A 75 -15.48 0.75 -4.99
CA PHE A 75 -14.99 1.96 -5.64
C PHE A 75 -15.42 3.21 -4.86
N GLY A 76 -14.50 4.16 -4.68
CA GLY A 76 -14.72 5.38 -3.90
C GLY A 76 -14.76 5.18 -2.38
N ASN A 77 -14.69 3.92 -1.90
CA ASN A 77 -14.88 3.60 -0.48
C ASN A 77 -13.74 2.79 0.14
N GLN A 78 -12.88 2.12 -0.65
CA GLN A 78 -11.77 1.34 -0.13
C GLN A 78 -10.52 1.43 -1.00
N CYS A 79 -9.35 1.46 -0.35
CA CYS A 79 -8.05 1.25 -0.98
C CYS A 79 -7.50 -0.09 -0.51
N ASN A 80 -7.35 -1.04 -1.43
CA ASN A 80 -6.85 -2.38 -1.14
C ASN A 80 -5.51 -2.59 -1.83
N ILE A 81 -4.46 -2.91 -1.07
CA ILE A 81 -3.09 -3.05 -1.58
C ILE A 81 -2.53 -4.41 -1.20
N TRP A 82 -2.22 -5.24 -2.19
CA TRP A 82 -1.59 -6.53 -1.99
C TRP A 82 -0.17 -6.39 -1.43
N SER A 83 0.19 -7.28 -0.51
CA SER A 83 1.57 -7.58 -0.17
C SER A 83 2.09 -8.76 -1.01
N SER A 84 3.40 -8.98 -0.98
CA SER A 84 4.07 -10.18 -1.51
C SER A 84 4.06 -11.36 -0.54
N THR A 85 3.54 -11.17 0.68
CA THR A 85 3.50 -12.22 1.70
C THR A 85 2.33 -13.18 1.44
N GLN A 86 2.66 -14.43 1.16
CA GLN A 86 1.72 -15.54 1.10
C GLN A 86 1.40 -16.01 2.52
N ALA A 87 0.10 -16.08 2.85
CA ALA A 87 -0.40 -16.46 4.17
C ALA A 87 -0.68 -17.97 4.26
N THR A 88 -1.10 -18.61 3.16
CA THR A 88 -1.31 -20.05 3.09
C THR A 88 -0.87 -20.61 1.74
N ASP A 89 -0.43 -21.86 1.75
CA ASP A 89 -0.01 -22.63 0.56
C ASP A 89 -1.14 -23.53 0.02
N ASP A 90 -2.39 -23.11 0.23
CA ASP A 90 -3.57 -23.86 -0.19
C ASP A 90 -3.69 -23.93 -1.73
N ILE A 91 -4.57 -24.82 -2.22
CA ILE A 91 -4.92 -24.94 -3.65
C ILE A 91 -5.26 -23.57 -4.26
N LYS A 92 -5.91 -22.70 -3.47
CA LYS A 92 -6.09 -21.28 -3.77
C LYS A 92 -5.21 -20.48 -2.82
N PRO A 93 -4.02 -20.03 -3.23
CA PRO A 93 -3.10 -19.35 -2.34
C PRO A 93 -3.71 -18.03 -1.87
N LYS A 94 -3.49 -17.73 -0.58
CA LYS A 94 -3.97 -16.52 0.06
C LYS A 94 -2.81 -15.59 0.36
N GLY A 95 -3.06 -14.30 0.26
CA GLY A 95 -2.09 -13.25 0.55
C GLY A 95 -2.59 -12.30 1.62
N VAL A 96 -1.67 -11.49 2.12
CA VAL A 96 -1.99 -10.37 3.01
C VAL A 96 -2.21 -9.10 2.17
N TYR A 97 -3.19 -8.29 2.54
CA TYR A 97 -3.39 -6.96 1.94
C TYR A 97 -3.66 -5.90 2.99
N LEU A 98 -3.20 -4.68 2.71
CA LEU A 98 -3.59 -3.46 3.42
C LEU A 98 -4.95 -2.99 2.92
N ASN A 99 -5.84 -2.64 3.85
CA ASN A 99 -7.10 -1.99 3.59
C ASN A 99 -7.14 -0.62 4.26
N LEU A 100 -7.39 0.42 3.46
CA LEU A 100 -7.81 1.73 3.95
C LEU A 100 -9.29 1.91 3.64
N ASP A 101 -10.06 2.33 4.63
CA ASP A 101 -11.52 2.37 4.59
C ASP A 101 -12.08 3.33 5.64
N THR A 102 -13.39 3.34 5.85
CA THR A 102 -14.03 4.12 6.94
C THR A 102 -14.13 3.37 8.26
N SER A 103 -13.71 2.11 8.30
CA SER A 103 -13.88 1.29 9.48
C SER A 103 -13.00 1.81 10.62
N THR A 104 -13.62 1.90 11.79
CA THR A 104 -12.96 2.14 13.08
C THR A 104 -12.30 0.88 13.63
N THR A 105 -12.31 -0.24 12.89
CA THR A 105 -11.63 -1.46 13.29
C THR A 105 -10.12 -1.23 13.41
N LYS A 106 -9.53 -1.77 14.49
CA LYS A 106 -8.09 -1.73 14.75
C LYS A 106 -7.26 -2.61 13.80
N HIS A 107 -7.90 -3.43 12.97
CA HIS A 107 -7.21 -4.26 11.98
C HIS A 107 -7.17 -3.54 10.63
N LYS A 108 -6.00 -3.55 9.98
CA LYS A 108 -5.77 -2.95 8.66
C LYS A 108 -5.11 -3.88 7.66
N LEU A 109 -4.56 -4.99 8.15
CA LEU A 109 -4.05 -6.07 7.34
C LEU A 109 -5.04 -7.24 7.39
N TYR A 110 -5.36 -7.79 6.24
CA TYR A 110 -6.35 -8.84 6.07
C TYR A 110 -5.81 -9.93 5.13
N ILE A 111 -6.39 -11.12 5.22
CA ILE A 111 -6.03 -12.26 4.37
C ILE A 111 -7.17 -12.53 3.39
N SER A 112 -6.83 -12.72 2.11
CA SER A 112 -7.79 -13.11 1.07
C SER A 112 -7.07 -13.88 -0.04
N GLU A 113 -7.82 -14.62 -0.85
CA GLU A 113 -7.30 -15.30 -2.03
C GLU A 113 -6.70 -14.29 -3.03
N PHE A 114 -5.57 -14.64 -3.64
CA PHE A 114 -4.96 -13.82 -4.69
C PHE A 114 -5.81 -13.73 -5.98
N GLU A 115 -6.90 -14.50 -6.08
CA GLU A 115 -7.90 -14.41 -7.17
C GLU A 115 -8.62 -13.06 -7.21
N TYR A 116 -8.65 -12.34 -6.09
CA TYR A 116 -9.21 -10.99 -6.04
C TYR A 116 -8.21 -9.96 -6.59
N GLY A 117 -8.67 -9.15 -7.54
CA GLY A 117 -7.90 -8.03 -8.05
C GLY A 117 -7.84 -6.91 -7.00
N ARG A 118 -6.64 -6.61 -6.52
CA ARG A 118 -6.34 -5.44 -5.68
C ARG A 118 -5.12 -4.73 -6.25
N SER A 119 -4.93 -3.48 -5.86
CA SER A 119 -3.78 -2.71 -6.32
C SER A 119 -2.48 -3.32 -5.79
N VAL A 120 -1.40 -3.18 -6.55
CA VAL A 120 -0.04 -3.47 -6.11
C VAL A 120 0.71 -2.15 -6.07
N ARG A 121 1.48 -1.92 -5.01
CA ARG A 121 2.44 -0.82 -4.94
C ARG A 121 3.83 -1.37 -4.83
N LEU A 122 4.82 -0.57 -5.20
CA LEU A 122 6.22 -0.95 -5.14
C LEU A 122 6.97 -0.08 -4.13
N ILE A 123 7.87 -0.69 -3.39
CA ILE A 123 8.84 -0.03 -2.52
C ILE A 123 10.19 -0.07 -3.23
N LYS A 124 10.93 1.04 -3.18
CA LYS A 124 12.29 1.10 -3.70
C LYS A 124 13.25 0.43 -2.71
N ASP A 125 14.11 -0.44 -3.20
CA ASP A 125 15.17 -1.04 -2.39
C ASP A 125 16.13 0.06 -1.92
N GLU A 126 16.49 0.04 -0.64
CA GLU A 126 17.61 0.85 -0.17
C GLU A 126 18.91 0.23 -0.71
N ASN A 127 19.61 0.95 -1.58
CA ASN A 127 20.99 0.62 -1.90
C ASN A 127 21.80 0.79 -0.60
N LYS A 128 22.14 -0.32 0.07
CA LYS A 128 23.09 -0.33 1.20
C LYS A 128 24.53 -0.06 0.74
N GLN A 129 24.73 1.02 -0.02
CA GLN A 129 26.04 1.59 -0.32
C GLN A 129 26.02 3.06 0.08
N GLY A 130 26.51 3.34 1.29
CA GLY A 130 26.78 4.68 1.78
C GLY A 130 26.02 5.02 3.06
N TYR A 131 26.71 4.94 4.20
CA TYR A 131 26.34 5.64 5.42
C TYR A 131 26.00 7.10 5.10
N HIS A 132 24.82 7.58 5.48
CA HIS A 132 24.60 8.84 6.20
C HIS A 132 23.14 8.89 6.65
N HIS A 133 22.94 9.16 7.93
CA HIS A 133 21.64 9.35 8.57
C HIS A 133 20.82 10.40 7.83
N GLU A 134 19.73 10.00 7.17
CA GLU A 134 18.58 10.87 6.92
C GLU A 134 17.36 10.03 6.48
N LYS A 135 16.18 10.62 6.72
CA LYS A 135 14.92 9.96 7.07
C LYS A 135 14.32 9.12 5.94
N ARG A 136 13.62 8.04 6.33
CA ARG A 136 12.87 7.13 5.47
C ARG A 136 11.70 7.88 4.80
N TYR A 137 11.65 7.90 3.47
CA TYR A 137 10.51 8.41 2.71
C TYR A 137 9.95 7.29 1.83
N PHE A 138 8.67 6.94 2.04
CA PHE A 138 7.89 6.16 1.10
C PHE A 138 7.61 7.05 -0.12
N CYS A 139 8.40 6.91 -1.18
CA CYS A 139 8.19 7.64 -2.42
C CYS A 139 7.27 6.82 -3.34
N SER A 140 6.00 7.22 -3.42
CA SER A 140 5.16 6.92 -4.59
C SER A 140 4.85 8.24 -5.30
N ASP A 141 5.66 8.61 -6.28
CA ASP A 141 5.15 8.84 -7.63
C ASP A 141 6.23 9.37 -8.58
N THR A 142 6.11 8.89 -9.82
CA THR A 142 6.84 9.37 -10.98
C THR A 142 6.19 10.67 -11.46
N THR A 143 6.30 11.77 -10.70
CA THR A 143 6.08 13.14 -11.21
C THR A 143 6.71 14.17 -10.28
N LEU A 144 7.83 14.74 -10.73
CA LEU A 144 8.44 16.04 -10.43
C LEU A 144 7.91 16.86 -9.23
N ALA A 145 8.78 17.15 -8.25
CA ALA A 145 9.45 18.46 -8.11
C ALA A 145 9.89 18.75 -6.64
N SER A 146 11.21 18.88 -6.48
CA SER A 146 11.93 19.77 -5.54
C SER A 146 11.24 20.24 -4.25
N LEU A 147 11.66 19.69 -3.11
CA LEU A 147 11.82 20.44 -1.86
C LEU A 147 13.01 19.88 -1.06
N CYS A 148 14.23 20.26 -1.45
CA CYS A 148 15.33 20.32 -0.47
C CYS A 148 15.11 21.57 0.39
N PRO A 149 15.10 21.48 1.73
CA PRO A 149 15.29 22.67 2.55
C PRO A 149 16.74 23.13 2.40
N SER A 150 16.93 24.37 1.93
CA SER A 150 18.20 25.06 2.06
C SER A 150 18.52 25.19 3.55
N LYS A 151 19.67 24.66 3.98
CA LYS A 151 20.23 24.97 5.29
C LYS A 151 20.48 26.48 5.38
N ASN A 152 19.90 27.11 6.39
CA ASN A 152 20.54 28.15 7.18
C ASN A 152 20.35 27.77 8.65
#